data_AF-A0A845AWY8-F1
#
_entry.id   AF-A0A845AWY8-F1
#
_cell.length_a   1.000
_cell.length_b   1.000
_cell.length_c   1.000
_cell.angle_alpha   90.00
_cell.angle_beta   90.00
_cell.angle_gamma   90.00
#
_symmetry.space_group_name_H-M   'P 1'
#
loop_
_entity.id
_entity.type
_entity.pdbx_description
1 polymer ?
#
loop_
_entity_poly.entity_id
_entity_poly.type
_entity_poly.pdbx_seq_one_letter_code
_entity_poly.pdbx_strand_id
1 'polypeptide(L)'
;MKTGIFFALASALAGATMTIAAVPAAAQAEDEPEQAVDDQETKTGSRFTRPKHDRGRGVRETLNHYGHCLATFKSDKIEAYLVDPSDERWRAVSYSPNSQTRCAIRNMLTNDRDMRGSVSEGWYVRRFKDGAPAVFVSGPNPMPVEEEVVARIAAAPENIKGDVIVDEFARCVAATAPMEVDAVLRTKVDSKQEQQTMQALAPTMGPCAFEGQNLAFDRDSLRLWLAYALATRAALTLQGAG
;
A
#
# COMPACT_ATOMS: atom_id res chain seq x y z
N MET A 1 -21.64 2.21 50.14
CA MET A 1 -22.91 1.46 50.22
C MET A 1 -23.99 2.19 49.42
N LYS A 2 -24.41 1.61 48.29
CA LYS A 2 -25.68 1.81 47.55
C LYS A 2 -25.55 1.01 46.24
N THR A 3 -26.07 -0.23 46.16
CA THR A 3 -27.32 -0.60 45.45
C THR A 3 -27.42 0.10 44.09
N GLY A 4 -27.26 -0.53 42.92
CA GLY A 4 -27.71 -1.85 42.48
C GLY A 4 -28.93 -1.65 41.56
N ILE A 5 -28.90 -2.16 40.32
CA ILE A 5 -30.08 -2.55 39.51
C ILE A 5 -29.57 -3.50 38.42
N PHE A 6 -30.06 -4.74 38.49
CA PHE A 6 -29.99 -5.77 37.46
C PHE A 6 -31.10 -5.50 36.45
N PHE A 7 -30.79 -5.52 35.15
CA PHE A 7 -31.79 -5.75 34.11
C PHE A 7 -31.38 -6.99 33.32
N ALA A 8 -32.08 -8.09 33.61
CA ALA A 8 -32.17 -9.24 32.74
C ALA A 8 -33.29 -8.98 31.74
N LEU A 9 -33.01 -9.13 30.44
CA LEU A 9 -34.07 -9.39 29.47
C LEU A 9 -33.63 -10.40 28.44
N ALA A 10 -34.55 -11.34 28.22
CA ALA A 10 -34.40 -12.60 27.54
C ALA A 10 -34.93 -12.51 26.10
N SER A 11 -34.52 -13.52 25.31
CA SER A 11 -35.30 -14.16 24.25
C SER A 11 -35.62 -13.37 22.97
N ALA A 12 -35.13 -13.87 21.83
CA ALA A 12 -35.92 -14.74 20.96
C ALA A 12 -35.08 -15.18 19.75
N LEU A 13 -34.77 -16.48 19.68
CA LEU A 13 -34.34 -17.12 18.44
C LEU A 13 -35.56 -17.33 17.55
N ALA A 14 -35.57 -16.71 16.36
CA ALA A 14 -36.42 -17.12 15.26
C ALA A 14 -35.52 -17.63 14.14
N GLY A 15 -35.52 -18.96 13.96
CA GLY A 15 -34.84 -19.62 12.85
C GLY A 15 -35.59 -19.39 11.55
N ALA A 16 -34.87 -18.90 10.54
CA ALA A 16 -35.33 -18.89 9.15
C ALA A 16 -34.44 -19.86 8.36
N THR A 17 -35.00 -21.02 8.03
CA THR A 17 -34.45 -21.96 7.05
C THR A 17 -34.61 -21.37 5.66
N MET A 18 -33.50 -20.91 5.06
CA MET A 18 -33.47 -20.45 3.67
C MET A 18 -32.98 -21.59 2.77
N THR A 19 -33.90 -22.07 1.94
CA THR A 19 -33.68 -23.06 0.88
C THR A 19 -32.83 -22.45 -0.23
N ILE A 20 -31.65 -23.00 -0.48
CA ILE A 20 -30.79 -22.57 -1.59
C ILE A 20 -31.22 -23.30 -2.86
N ALA A 21 -31.79 -22.57 -3.83
CA ALA A 21 -32.00 -23.06 -5.18
C ALA A 21 -30.68 -22.97 -5.95
N ALA A 22 -30.20 -24.11 -6.44
CA ALA A 22 -29.03 -24.20 -7.31
C ALA A 22 -29.32 -23.58 -8.68
N VAL A 23 -28.55 -22.57 -9.08
CA VAL A 23 -28.55 -22.03 -10.44
C VAL A 23 -27.29 -22.56 -11.16
N PRO A 24 -27.41 -23.16 -12.35
CA PRO A 24 -26.26 -23.65 -13.09
C PRO A 24 -25.47 -22.46 -13.67
N ALA A 25 -24.18 -22.42 -13.37
CA ALA A 25 -23.22 -21.48 -13.93
C ALA A 25 -22.82 -21.94 -15.35
N ALA A 26 -23.16 -21.14 -16.35
CA ALA A 26 -22.57 -21.22 -17.68
C ALA A 26 -22.16 -19.80 -18.09
N ALA A 27 -20.92 -19.44 -17.79
CA ALA A 27 -20.26 -18.28 -18.36
C ALA A 27 -18.97 -18.77 -19.01
N GLN A 28 -19.02 -18.89 -20.34
CA GLN A 28 -17.86 -19.17 -21.18
C GLN A 28 -16.98 -17.91 -21.16
N ALA A 29 -15.79 -18.03 -20.59
CA ALA A 29 -14.72 -17.08 -20.83
C ALA A 29 -14.08 -17.45 -22.17
N GLU A 30 -14.26 -16.60 -23.18
CA GLU A 30 -13.51 -16.66 -24.42
C GLU A 30 -12.12 -16.07 -24.14
N ASP A 31 -11.10 -16.93 -24.15
CA ASP A 31 -9.70 -16.52 -24.15
C ASP A 31 -9.39 -15.83 -25.49
N GLU A 32 -9.19 -14.50 -25.48
CA GLU A 32 -8.57 -13.81 -26.60
C GLU A 32 -7.09 -14.24 -26.71
N PRO A 33 -6.61 -14.63 -27.91
CA PRO A 33 -5.24 -15.04 -28.10
C PRO A 33 -4.29 -13.82 -27.98
N GLU A 34 -3.50 -13.83 -26.92
CA GLU A 34 -2.34 -12.96 -26.71
C GLU A 34 -1.40 -13.09 -27.91
N GLN A 35 -1.33 -12.04 -28.74
CA GLN A 35 -0.45 -11.99 -29.90
C GLN A 35 1.01 -11.98 -29.42
N ALA A 36 1.68 -13.13 -29.58
CA ALA A 36 3.10 -13.28 -29.33
C ALA A 36 3.89 -12.35 -30.27
N VAL A 37 4.48 -11.30 -29.70
CA VAL A 37 5.46 -10.45 -30.38
C VAL A 37 6.74 -11.27 -30.56
N ASP A 38 7.03 -11.67 -31.80
CA ASP A 38 8.25 -12.38 -32.19
C ASP A 38 9.46 -11.45 -32.09
N ASP A 39 10.10 -11.50 -30.93
CA ASP A 39 11.19 -10.60 -30.56
C ASP A 39 12.53 -11.24 -30.94
N GLN A 40 12.88 -11.15 -32.24
CA GLN A 40 14.08 -11.77 -32.81
C GLN A 40 15.34 -11.51 -31.98
N GLU A 41 15.91 -12.63 -31.51
CA GLU A 41 17.04 -12.74 -30.61
C GLU A 41 18.35 -12.40 -31.35
N THR A 42 18.84 -11.16 -31.19
CA THR A 42 20.18 -10.78 -31.64
C THR A 42 21.22 -11.34 -30.67
N LYS A 43 21.79 -12.50 -31.03
CA LYS A 43 22.89 -13.14 -30.30
C LYS A 43 24.22 -12.46 -30.60
N THR A 44 24.69 -11.61 -29.69
CA THR A 44 26.11 -11.24 -29.60
C THR A 44 26.60 -11.18 -28.16
N GLY A 45 27.61 -12.00 -27.86
CA GLY A 45 28.69 -11.68 -26.90
C GLY A 45 28.35 -11.68 -25.41
N SER A 46 28.62 -12.81 -24.77
CA SER A 46 28.70 -13.03 -23.33
C SER A 46 29.44 -11.94 -22.52
N ARG A 47 28.74 -11.28 -21.58
CA ARG A 47 29.14 -11.19 -20.15
C ARG A 47 28.14 -10.53 -19.19
N PHE A 48 27.06 -9.91 -19.68
CA PHE A 48 25.93 -9.55 -18.85
C PHE A 48 24.67 -9.68 -19.70
N THR A 49 23.95 -10.81 -19.59
CA THR A 49 22.54 -10.84 -19.94
C THR A 49 21.81 -9.97 -18.93
N ARG A 50 21.88 -8.64 -19.13
CA ARG A 50 20.87 -7.75 -18.58
C ARG A 50 19.55 -8.26 -19.17
N PRO A 51 18.53 -8.62 -18.36
CA PRO A 51 17.21 -8.88 -18.91
C PRO A 51 16.87 -7.69 -19.81
N LYS A 52 16.54 -7.96 -21.09
CA LYS A 52 16.04 -6.95 -22.02
C LYS A 52 15.02 -6.14 -21.23
N HIS A 53 15.25 -4.83 -21.09
CA HIS A 53 14.25 -3.95 -20.51
C HIS A 53 13.00 -4.13 -21.35
N ASP A 54 12.01 -4.78 -20.77
CA ASP A 54 10.71 -4.95 -21.37
C ASP A 54 10.11 -3.56 -21.53
N ARG A 55 10.08 -3.06 -22.78
CA ARG A 55 9.49 -1.78 -23.13
C ARG A 55 7.96 -1.81 -23.02
N GLY A 56 7.36 -2.96 -22.72
CA GLY A 56 5.94 -3.13 -22.50
C GLY A 56 5.46 -2.77 -21.09
N ARG A 57 6.36 -2.57 -20.11
CA ARG A 57 5.94 -2.25 -18.74
C ARG A 57 5.43 -0.82 -18.63
N GLY A 58 4.20 -0.68 -18.15
CA GLY A 58 3.63 0.61 -17.78
C GLY A 58 4.44 1.30 -16.68
N VAL A 59 4.23 2.61 -16.50
CA VAL A 59 4.90 3.41 -15.46
C VAL A 59 4.69 2.79 -14.07
N ARG A 60 3.48 2.29 -13.78
CA ARG A 60 3.13 1.65 -12.51
C ARG A 60 3.94 0.39 -12.24
N GLU A 61 3.99 -0.52 -13.21
CA GLU A 61 4.74 -1.77 -13.08
C GLU A 61 6.24 -1.49 -12.94
N THR A 62 6.73 -0.48 -13.66
CA THR A 62 8.11 0.01 -13.54
C THR A 62 8.41 0.52 -12.12
N LEU A 63 7.53 1.34 -11.54
CA LEU A 63 7.68 1.82 -10.16
C LEU A 63 7.58 0.67 -9.16
N ASN A 64 6.61 -0.23 -9.29
CA ASN A 64 6.51 -1.39 -8.40
C ASN A 64 7.80 -2.24 -8.46
N HIS A 65 8.29 -2.56 -9.67
CA HIS A 65 9.55 -3.28 -9.84
C HIS A 65 10.74 -2.57 -9.19
N TYR A 66 10.85 -1.25 -9.36
CA TYR A 66 11.89 -0.43 -8.73
C TYR A 66 11.88 -0.54 -7.21
N GLY A 67 10.70 -0.39 -6.59
CA GLY A 67 10.53 -0.48 -5.14
C GLY A 67 10.92 -1.83 -4.58
N HIS A 68 10.45 -2.91 -5.20
CA HIS A 68 10.82 -4.29 -4.84
C HIS A 68 12.32 -4.57 -4.99
N CYS A 69 12.95 -4.05 -6.05
CA CYS A 69 14.38 -4.18 -6.24
C CYS A 69 15.16 -3.44 -5.14
N LEU A 70 14.81 -2.18 -4.85
CA LEU A 70 15.46 -1.41 -3.79
C LEU A 70 15.30 -2.06 -2.41
N ALA A 71 14.11 -2.58 -2.10
CA ALA A 71 13.87 -3.30 -0.86
C ALA A 71 14.80 -4.51 -0.66
N THR A 72 15.30 -5.10 -1.75
CA THR A 72 16.28 -6.21 -1.68
C THR A 72 17.66 -5.73 -1.23
N PHE A 73 18.08 -4.52 -1.61
CA PHE A 73 19.43 -4.02 -1.37
C PHE A 73 19.54 -2.96 -0.28
N LYS A 74 18.41 -2.35 0.11
CA LYS A 74 18.34 -1.19 1.00
C LYS A 74 17.28 -1.32 2.09
N SER A 75 16.91 -2.55 2.46
CA SER A 75 15.86 -2.81 3.46
C SER A 75 16.01 -1.96 4.72
N ASP A 76 17.20 -1.99 5.35
CA ASP A 76 17.46 -1.26 6.60
C ASP A 76 17.39 0.26 6.44
N LYS A 77 17.78 0.77 5.27
CA LYS A 77 17.70 2.22 4.98
C LYS A 77 16.27 2.66 4.77
N ILE A 78 15.47 1.83 4.10
CA ILE A 78 14.04 2.09 3.90
C ILE A 78 13.34 2.03 5.27
N GLU A 79 13.61 1.04 6.10
CA GLU A 79 13.07 0.97 7.46
C GLU A 79 13.42 2.20 8.30
N ALA A 80 14.68 2.62 8.28
CA ALA A 80 15.11 3.82 8.99
C ALA A 80 14.40 5.09 8.48
N TYR A 81 14.17 5.19 7.17
CA TYR A 81 13.39 6.27 6.57
C TYR A 81 11.90 6.22 6.93
N LEU A 82 11.31 5.02 7.00
CA LEU A 82 9.92 4.83 7.41
C LEU A 82 9.69 5.24 8.87
N VAL A 83 10.70 5.10 9.72
CA VAL A 83 10.65 5.59 11.11
C VAL A 83 10.84 7.10 11.17
N ASP A 84 11.83 7.62 10.44
CA ASP A 84 12.21 9.03 10.41
C ASP A 84 12.29 9.51 8.95
N PRO A 85 11.19 10.10 8.41
CA PRO A 85 11.10 10.47 7.00
C PRO A 85 11.81 11.78 6.67
N SER A 86 13.03 11.97 7.18
CA SER A 86 13.86 13.14 6.93
C SER A 86 14.52 13.08 5.54
N ASP A 87 14.86 14.25 4.99
CA ASP A 87 15.55 14.37 3.69
C ASP A 87 16.87 13.59 3.65
N GLU A 88 17.59 13.56 4.78
CA GLU A 88 18.84 12.80 4.91
C GLU A 88 18.60 11.29 4.73
N ARG A 89 17.58 10.76 5.41
CA ARG A 89 17.19 9.36 5.30
C ARG A 89 16.66 9.05 3.90
N TRP A 90 15.89 9.96 3.31
CA TRP A 90 15.43 9.82 1.92
C TRP A 90 16.61 9.73 0.95
N ARG A 91 17.61 10.61 1.08
CA ARG A 91 18.82 10.54 0.25
C ARG A 91 19.53 9.20 0.39
N ALA A 92 19.58 8.60 1.58
CA ALA A 92 20.18 7.28 1.75
C ALA A 92 19.43 6.16 0.98
N VAL A 93 18.10 6.28 0.89
CA VAL A 93 17.22 5.38 0.12
C VAL A 93 17.33 5.63 -1.38
N SER A 94 17.23 6.88 -1.83
CA SER A 94 17.19 7.24 -3.26
C SER A 94 18.56 7.23 -3.93
N TYR A 95 19.64 7.59 -3.22
CA TYR A 95 20.99 7.65 -3.79
C TYR A 95 21.56 6.26 -4.09
N SER A 96 21.69 5.91 -5.36
CA SER A 96 22.24 4.62 -5.80
C SER A 96 23.62 4.82 -6.43
N PRO A 97 24.74 4.46 -5.76
CA PRO A 97 26.05 4.50 -6.40
C PRO A 97 26.07 3.52 -7.59
N ASN A 98 26.96 3.76 -8.57
CA ASN A 98 26.98 3.11 -9.89
C ASN A 98 26.80 1.56 -9.92
N SER A 99 27.11 0.84 -8.84
CA SER A 99 26.91 -0.60 -8.69
C SER A 99 25.45 -1.04 -8.43
N GLN A 100 24.59 -0.13 -7.97
CA GLN A 100 23.15 -0.37 -7.70
C GLN A 100 22.24 0.12 -8.84
N THR A 101 22.81 0.51 -9.98
CA THR A 101 22.09 0.86 -11.23
C THR A 101 21.21 -0.26 -11.78
N ARG A 102 21.20 -1.44 -11.16
CA ARG A 102 20.36 -2.57 -11.57
C ARG A 102 18.88 -2.39 -11.22
N CYS A 103 18.56 -1.59 -10.20
CA CYS A 103 17.17 -1.28 -9.86
C CYS A 103 16.62 -0.11 -10.68
N ALA A 104 17.50 0.85 -11.01
CA ALA A 104 17.11 2.02 -11.79
C ALA A 104 16.90 1.64 -13.25
N ILE A 105 15.68 1.84 -13.75
CA ILE A 105 15.39 1.86 -15.17
C ILE A 105 15.83 3.25 -15.68
N ARG A 106 16.54 3.31 -16.82
CA ARG A 106 17.01 4.59 -17.37
C ARG A 106 15.83 5.55 -17.57
N ASN A 107 16.01 6.82 -17.21
CA ASN A 107 15.03 7.91 -17.39
C ASN A 107 13.72 7.73 -16.62
N MET A 108 13.76 7.15 -15.42
CA MET A 108 12.59 7.15 -14.53
C MET A 108 12.32 8.58 -14.05
N LEU A 109 11.38 9.26 -14.72
CA LEU A 109 10.85 10.55 -14.30
C LEU A 109 9.59 10.29 -13.48
N THR A 110 9.72 10.47 -12.17
CA THR A 110 8.64 10.28 -11.22
C THR A 110 8.85 11.28 -10.07
N ASN A 111 7.79 11.62 -9.35
CA ASN A 111 7.89 12.52 -8.21
C ASN A 111 8.34 11.74 -6.96
N ASP A 112 8.84 12.46 -5.95
CA ASP A 112 9.33 11.84 -4.70
C ASP A 112 8.26 11.01 -3.99
N ARG A 113 6.99 11.44 -4.08
CA ARG A 113 5.85 10.74 -3.48
C ARG A 113 5.64 9.35 -4.07
N ASP A 114 5.65 9.22 -5.39
CA ASP A 114 5.42 7.95 -6.06
C ASP A 114 6.60 7.01 -5.81
N MET A 115 7.83 7.55 -5.81
CA MET A 115 9.02 6.80 -5.40
C MET A 115 8.90 6.31 -3.96
N ARG A 116 8.50 7.18 -3.04
CA ARG A 116 8.31 6.87 -1.62
C ARG A 116 7.32 5.72 -1.45
N GLY A 117 6.12 5.83 -2.00
CA GLY A 117 5.11 4.78 -1.91
C GLY A 117 5.60 3.45 -2.51
N SER A 118 6.31 3.50 -3.63
CA SER A 118 6.86 2.31 -4.29
C SER A 118 7.91 1.61 -3.42
N VAL A 119 8.88 2.33 -2.86
CA VAL A 119 9.91 1.72 -2.00
C VAL A 119 9.31 1.18 -0.71
N SER A 120 8.30 1.86 -0.17
CA SER A 120 7.55 1.41 1.01
C SER A 120 6.77 0.13 0.75
N GLU A 121 6.07 0.04 -0.38
CA GLU A 121 5.36 -1.16 -0.81
C GLU A 121 6.35 -2.33 -0.93
N GLY A 122 7.43 -2.14 -1.70
CA GLY A 122 8.45 -3.17 -1.91
C GLY A 122 9.10 -3.65 -0.62
N TRP A 123 9.37 -2.73 0.33
CA TRP A 123 9.89 -3.10 1.65
C TRP A 123 8.86 -3.89 2.45
N TYR A 124 7.61 -3.42 2.52
CA TYR A 124 6.56 -4.03 3.33
C TYR A 124 6.26 -5.46 2.88
N VAL A 125 5.96 -5.66 1.59
CA VAL A 125 5.60 -6.99 1.06
C VAL A 125 6.76 -7.99 1.12
N ARG A 126 8.02 -7.49 1.05
CA ARG A 126 9.21 -8.32 1.23
C ARG A 126 9.41 -8.70 2.69
N ARG A 127 9.30 -7.73 3.60
CA ARG A 127 9.52 -7.90 5.04
C ARG A 127 8.48 -8.81 5.67
N PHE A 128 7.25 -8.75 5.16
CA PHE A 128 6.07 -9.48 5.62
C PHE A 128 5.54 -10.42 4.54
N LYS A 129 6.44 -11.23 3.96
CA LYS A 129 6.11 -12.14 2.85
C LYS A 129 4.97 -13.13 3.17
N ASP A 130 4.86 -13.55 4.43
CA ASP A 130 3.95 -14.62 4.87
C ASP A 130 2.57 -14.07 5.34
N GLY A 131 2.35 -12.76 5.25
CA GLY A 131 1.13 -12.10 5.71
C GLY A 131 1.43 -10.85 6.55
N ALA A 132 0.39 -10.06 6.83
CA ALA A 132 0.49 -8.89 7.68
C ALA A 132 1.10 -9.24 9.07
N PRO A 133 1.86 -8.33 9.71
CA PRO A 133 2.37 -8.58 11.05
C PRO A 133 1.24 -8.79 12.06
N ALA A 134 1.41 -9.76 12.96
CA ALA A 134 0.37 -10.19 13.93
C ALA A 134 -0.15 -9.06 14.83
N VAL A 135 0.66 -8.01 15.03
CA VAL A 135 0.26 -6.80 15.77
C VAL A 135 -0.93 -6.08 15.13
N PHE A 136 -1.14 -6.20 13.82
CA PHE A 136 -2.29 -5.60 13.14
C PHE A 136 -3.61 -6.29 13.47
N VAL A 137 -3.56 -7.53 13.96
CA VAL A 137 -4.73 -8.31 14.40
C VAL A 137 -5.07 -8.03 15.87
N SER A 138 -4.11 -7.51 16.63
CA SER A 138 -4.14 -7.53 18.10
C SER A 138 -4.38 -6.14 18.69
N GLY A 139 -5.60 -5.64 18.57
CA GLY A 139 -6.09 -4.51 19.36
C GLY A 139 -6.30 -3.20 18.59
N PRO A 140 -7.01 -2.23 19.21
CA PRO A 140 -7.25 -0.94 18.61
C PRO A 140 -5.92 -0.21 18.44
N ASN A 141 -5.63 0.12 17.21
CA ASN A 141 -4.47 0.91 16.86
C ASN A 141 -4.73 2.37 17.24
N PRO A 142 -3.80 3.06 17.91
CA PRO A 142 -3.99 4.46 18.19
C PRO A 142 -4.12 5.21 16.86
N MET A 143 -5.31 5.74 16.61
CA MET A 143 -5.52 6.71 15.55
C MET A 143 -4.73 7.97 15.92
N PRO A 144 -4.22 8.72 14.93
CA PRO A 144 -3.63 10.02 15.22
C PRO A 144 -4.68 10.91 15.89
N VAL A 145 -4.28 11.65 16.93
CA VAL A 145 -5.17 12.55 17.65
C VAL A 145 -5.57 13.69 16.71
N GLU A 146 -6.87 13.92 16.54
CA GLU A 146 -7.40 14.89 15.57
C GLU A 146 -6.76 16.27 15.71
N GLU A 147 -6.59 16.76 16.94
CA GLU A 147 -5.94 18.05 17.22
C GLU A 147 -4.51 18.11 16.69
N GLU A 148 -3.72 17.03 16.82
CA GLU A 148 -2.36 16.97 16.29
C GLU A 148 -2.36 16.92 14.76
N VAL A 149 -3.33 16.23 14.17
CA VAL A 149 -3.49 16.15 12.71
C VAL A 149 -3.80 17.54 12.14
N VAL A 150 -4.76 18.24 12.74
CA VAL A 150 -5.12 19.62 12.35
C VAL A 150 -3.92 20.55 12.52
N ALA A 151 -3.18 20.44 13.63
CA ALA A 151 -1.97 21.23 13.85
C ALA A 151 -0.89 20.98 12.78
N ARG A 152 -0.66 19.73 12.39
CA ARG A 152 0.28 19.37 11.30
C ARG A 152 -0.16 19.95 9.96
N ILE A 153 -1.44 19.83 9.61
CA ILE A 153 -1.98 20.39 8.36
C ILE A 153 -1.87 21.93 8.35
N ALA A 154 -2.19 22.59 9.47
CA ALA A 154 -2.12 24.04 9.60
C ALA A 154 -0.67 24.57 9.52
N ALA A 155 0.29 23.84 10.06
CA ALA A 155 1.72 24.20 10.03
C ALA A 155 2.40 23.90 8.69
N ALA A 156 1.78 23.10 7.81
CA ALA A 156 2.36 22.73 6.53
C ALA A 156 2.45 23.93 5.57
N PRO A 157 3.60 24.13 4.90
CA PRO A 157 3.72 25.08 3.79
C PRO A 157 2.67 24.81 2.71
N GLU A 158 2.14 25.89 2.10
CA GLU A 158 1.03 25.79 1.17
C GLU A 158 1.30 24.85 -0.02
N ASN A 159 2.55 24.81 -0.51
CA ASN A 159 2.95 23.97 -1.63
C ASN A 159 3.02 22.46 -1.31
N ILE A 160 2.97 22.06 -0.04
CA ILE A 160 2.96 20.65 0.39
C ILE A 160 1.75 20.30 1.26
N LYS A 161 0.86 21.26 1.54
CA LYS A 161 -0.31 21.03 2.41
C LYS A 161 -1.21 19.91 1.89
N GLY A 162 -1.39 19.82 0.57
CA GLY A 162 -2.12 18.73 -0.06
C GLY A 162 -1.51 17.36 0.25
N ASP A 163 -0.18 17.24 0.16
CA ASP A 163 0.52 15.99 0.48
C ASP A 163 0.37 15.60 1.94
N VAL A 164 0.44 16.57 2.86
CA VAL A 164 0.21 16.32 4.31
C VAL A 164 -1.21 15.83 4.57
N ILE A 165 -2.23 16.45 3.96
CA ILE A 165 -3.63 16.01 4.10
C ILE A 165 -3.80 14.55 3.64
N VAL A 166 -3.21 14.20 2.49
CA VAL A 166 -3.33 12.84 1.94
C VAL A 166 -2.53 11.82 2.77
N ASP A 167 -1.36 12.21 3.30
CA ASP A 167 -0.59 11.37 4.23
C ASP A 167 -1.40 11.05 5.49
N GLU A 168 -2.06 12.04 6.08
CA GLU A 168 -2.88 11.85 7.29
C GLU A 168 -4.13 11.01 7.00
N PHE A 169 -4.77 11.21 5.84
CA PHE A 169 -5.84 10.34 5.35
C PHE A 169 -5.38 8.88 5.24
N ALA A 170 -4.26 8.63 4.54
CA ALA A 170 -3.74 7.28 4.35
C ALA A 170 -3.31 6.60 5.67
N ARG A 171 -2.73 7.38 6.60
CA ARG A 171 -2.41 6.92 7.97
C ARG A 171 -3.66 6.51 8.73
N CYS A 172 -4.75 7.28 8.66
CA CYS A 172 -6.02 6.91 9.27
C CYS A 172 -6.57 5.59 8.69
N VAL A 173 -6.56 5.44 7.36
CA VAL A 173 -7.05 4.22 6.70
C VAL A 173 -6.21 3.00 7.08
N ALA A 174 -4.87 3.12 7.06
CA ALA A 174 -3.97 2.05 7.44
C ALA A 174 -4.02 1.72 8.95
N ALA A 175 -4.41 2.65 9.81
CA ALA A 175 -4.64 2.39 11.23
C ALA A 175 -5.96 1.65 11.47
N THR A 176 -7.00 2.02 10.72
CA THR A 176 -8.38 1.51 10.89
C THR A 176 -8.59 0.14 10.23
N ALA A 177 -8.06 -0.05 9.03
CA ALA A 177 -8.22 -1.27 8.23
C ALA A 177 -6.86 -1.80 7.71
N PRO A 178 -5.91 -2.12 8.60
CA PRO A 178 -4.56 -2.54 8.19
C PRO A 178 -4.55 -3.83 7.36
N MET A 179 -5.50 -4.75 7.61
CA MET A 179 -5.59 -6.03 6.91
C MET A 179 -6.10 -5.86 5.48
N GLU A 180 -7.06 -4.96 5.28
CA GLU A 180 -7.61 -4.62 3.98
C GLU A 180 -6.58 -3.85 3.16
N VAL A 181 -5.81 -2.95 3.78
CA VAL A 181 -4.68 -2.29 3.10
C VAL A 181 -3.59 -3.31 2.73
N ASP A 182 -3.21 -4.23 3.62
CA ASP A 182 -2.29 -5.33 3.28
C ASP A 182 -2.79 -6.14 2.08
N ALA A 183 -4.08 -6.47 2.06
CA ALA A 183 -4.70 -7.17 0.94
C ALA A 183 -4.56 -6.39 -0.37
N VAL A 184 -4.75 -5.06 -0.37
CA VAL A 184 -4.50 -4.22 -1.56
C VAL A 184 -3.05 -4.37 -2.02
N LEU A 185 -2.08 -4.21 -1.11
CA LEU A 185 -0.65 -4.27 -1.45
C LEU A 185 -0.18 -5.64 -1.96
N ARG A 186 -0.91 -6.71 -1.65
CA ARG A 186 -0.62 -8.06 -2.17
C ARG A 186 -1.21 -8.36 -3.53
N THR A 187 -2.13 -7.55 -4.02
CA THR A 187 -2.68 -7.71 -5.37
C THR A 187 -1.64 -7.37 -6.43
N LYS A 188 -1.74 -8.01 -7.60
CA LYS A 188 -0.99 -7.59 -8.79
C LYS A 188 -1.47 -6.20 -9.20
N VAL A 189 -0.53 -5.28 -9.40
CA VAL A 189 -0.80 -3.94 -9.93
C VAL A 189 -1.59 -4.03 -11.24
N ASP A 190 -2.57 -3.15 -11.42
CA ASP A 190 -3.49 -3.08 -12.57
C ASP A 190 -4.45 -4.27 -12.72
N SER A 191 -4.48 -5.20 -11.79
CA SER A 191 -5.41 -6.33 -11.85
C SER A 191 -6.85 -5.96 -11.49
N LYS A 192 -7.82 -6.76 -11.97
CA LYS A 192 -9.21 -6.68 -11.51
C LYS A 192 -9.32 -6.92 -10.01
N GLN A 193 -8.47 -7.79 -9.46
CA GLN A 193 -8.41 -8.07 -8.03
C GLN A 193 -8.02 -6.81 -7.23
N GLU A 194 -7.03 -6.04 -7.68
CA GLU A 194 -6.66 -4.77 -7.07
C GLU A 194 -7.87 -3.82 -6.98
N GLN A 195 -8.60 -3.67 -8.08
CA GLN A 195 -9.79 -2.82 -8.13
C GLN A 195 -10.85 -3.28 -7.12
N GLN A 196 -11.12 -4.58 -7.05
CA GLN A 196 -12.10 -5.14 -6.11
C GLN A 196 -11.68 -4.92 -4.66
N THR A 197 -10.41 -5.16 -4.33
CA THR A 197 -9.90 -4.96 -2.96
C THR A 197 -9.92 -3.49 -2.56
N MET A 198 -9.61 -2.56 -3.49
CA MET A 198 -9.73 -1.13 -3.20
C MET A 198 -11.17 -0.67 -3.03
N GLN A 199 -12.12 -1.22 -3.80
CA GLN A 199 -13.55 -0.92 -3.61
C GLN A 199 -14.05 -1.41 -2.24
N ALA A 200 -13.57 -2.57 -1.79
CA ALA A 200 -13.90 -3.09 -0.46
C ALA A 200 -13.38 -2.17 0.68
N LEU A 201 -12.34 -1.37 0.42
CA LEU A 201 -11.77 -0.43 1.38
C LEU A 201 -12.55 0.91 1.45
N ALA A 202 -13.41 1.21 0.46
CA ALA A 202 -14.13 2.48 0.38
C ALA A 202 -14.96 2.85 1.63
N PRO A 203 -15.67 1.91 2.30
CA PRO A 203 -16.40 2.22 3.53
C PRO A 203 -15.50 2.74 4.67
N THR A 204 -14.24 2.32 4.71
CA THR A 204 -13.26 2.77 5.72
C THR A 204 -12.71 4.16 5.40
N MET A 205 -12.70 4.56 4.13
CA MET A 205 -12.14 5.84 3.71
C MET A 205 -12.98 7.04 4.16
N GLY A 206 -14.32 6.90 4.16
CA GLY A 206 -15.23 7.98 4.52
C GLY A 206 -14.96 8.60 5.89
N PRO A 207 -14.90 7.81 6.97
CA PRO A 207 -14.56 8.30 8.32
C PRO A 207 -13.16 8.91 8.44
N CYS A 208 -12.24 8.59 7.52
CA CYS A 208 -10.88 9.14 7.50
C CYS A 208 -10.75 10.43 6.67
N ALA A 209 -11.79 10.83 5.92
CA ALA A 209 -11.80 12.08 5.20
C ALA A 209 -12.11 13.24 6.15
N PHE A 210 -11.31 14.31 6.10
CA PHE A 210 -11.55 15.51 6.91
C PHE A 210 -12.79 16.26 6.44
N GLU A 211 -13.52 16.86 7.38
CA GLU A 211 -14.71 17.65 7.07
C GLU A 211 -14.38 18.77 6.07
N GLY A 212 -15.21 18.89 5.04
CA GLY A 212 -15.05 19.91 3.98
C GLY A 212 -13.97 19.62 2.93
N GLN A 213 -13.26 18.49 3.02
CA GLN A 213 -12.28 18.09 1.99
C GLN A 213 -12.91 17.18 0.94
N ASN A 214 -12.70 17.51 -0.34
CA ASN A 214 -13.00 16.62 -1.46
C ASN A 214 -11.71 15.95 -1.92
N LEU A 215 -11.52 14.70 -1.54
CA LEU A 215 -10.36 13.92 -1.95
C LEU A 215 -10.70 13.13 -3.21
N ALA A 216 -9.88 13.29 -4.25
CA ALA A 216 -9.96 12.51 -5.47
C ALA A 216 -8.62 11.83 -5.71
N PHE A 217 -8.64 10.51 -5.84
CA PHE A 217 -7.44 9.71 -6.09
C PHE A 217 -7.66 8.86 -7.33
N ASP A 218 -6.65 8.81 -8.19
CA ASP A 218 -6.50 7.67 -9.06
C ASP A 218 -6.05 6.44 -8.24
N ARG A 219 -6.26 5.26 -8.82
CA ARG A 219 -5.95 3.97 -8.20
C ARG A 219 -4.49 3.86 -7.75
N ASP A 220 -3.58 4.42 -8.52
CA ASP A 220 -2.14 4.27 -8.38
C ASP A 220 -1.67 5.13 -7.19
N SER A 221 -2.03 6.40 -7.22
CA SER A 221 -1.71 7.34 -6.15
C SER A 221 -2.22 6.79 -4.82
N LEU A 222 -3.48 6.33 -4.77
CA LEU A 222 -4.06 5.78 -3.55
C LEU A 222 -3.27 4.57 -3.04
N ARG A 223 -2.89 3.63 -3.90
CA ARG A 223 -2.06 2.47 -3.52
C ARG A 223 -0.75 2.91 -2.89
N LEU A 224 -0.05 3.86 -3.50
CA LEU A 224 1.27 4.32 -3.08
C LEU A 224 1.21 5.04 -1.73
N TRP A 225 0.18 5.84 -1.49
CA TRP A 225 -0.07 6.48 -0.19
C TRP A 225 -0.38 5.44 0.91
N LEU A 226 -1.27 4.49 0.61
CA LEU A 226 -1.59 3.40 1.53
C LEU A 226 -0.38 2.52 1.84
N ALA A 227 0.47 2.25 0.85
CA ALA A 227 1.70 1.51 1.01
C ALA A 227 2.68 2.22 1.97
N TYR A 228 2.89 3.52 1.77
CA TYR A 228 3.73 4.31 2.66
C TYR A 228 3.19 4.33 4.10
N ALA A 229 1.89 4.56 4.26
CA ALA A 229 1.25 4.58 5.58
C ALA A 229 1.35 3.23 6.32
N LEU A 230 1.03 2.11 5.65
CA LEU A 230 1.09 0.77 6.26
C LEU A 230 2.54 0.36 6.58
N ALA A 231 3.48 0.66 5.68
CA ALA A 231 4.90 0.38 5.89
C ALA A 231 5.47 1.18 7.07
N THR A 232 5.15 2.48 7.16
CA THR A 232 5.54 3.35 8.28
C THR A 232 5.04 2.79 9.60
N ARG A 233 3.77 2.41 9.65
CA ARG A 233 3.16 1.78 10.81
C ARG A 233 3.89 0.50 11.23
N ALA A 234 4.20 -0.36 10.26
CA ALA A 234 4.91 -1.61 10.53
C ALA A 234 6.32 -1.35 11.07
N ALA A 235 7.06 -0.42 10.47
CA ALA A 235 8.41 -0.05 10.90
C ALA A 235 8.43 0.51 12.34
N LEU A 236 7.51 1.43 12.67
CA LEU A 236 7.38 1.96 14.04
C LEU A 236 7.06 0.87 15.06
N THR A 237 6.23 -0.11 14.69
CA THR A 237 5.89 -1.22 15.57
C THR A 237 7.08 -2.13 15.86
N LEU A 238 7.96 -2.34 14.87
CA LEU A 238 9.19 -3.11 15.06
C LEU A 238 10.15 -2.44 16.06
N GLN A 239 10.17 -1.11 16.13
CA GLN A 239 11.00 -0.38 17.09
C GLN A 239 10.50 -0.44 18.53
N GLY A 240 9.18 -0.51 18.73
CA GLY A 240 8.57 -0.63 20.06
C GLY A 240 8.53 -2.05 20.62
N ALA A 241 8.87 -3.07 19.81
CA ALA A 241 8.84 -4.48 20.17
C ALA A 241 10.20 -5.05 20.60
N GLY A 242 11.25 -4.24 20.64
CA GLY A 242 12.61 -4.59 21.09
C GLY A 242 12.97 -3.95 22.41
#